data_AF-A0AAC9EQX9-F1
#
_entry.id   AF-A0AAC9EQX9-F1
#
_cell.length_a   1.000
_cell.length_b   1.000
_cell.length_c   1.000
_cell.angle_alpha   90.00
_cell.angle_beta   90.00
_cell.angle_gamma   90.00
#
_symmetry.space_group_name_H-M   'P 1'
#
loop_
_entity.id
_entity.type
_entity.pdbx_description
1 polymer ?
#
loop_
_entity_poly.entity_id
_entity_poly.type
_entity_poly.pdbx_seq_one_letter_code
_entity_poly.pdbx_strand_id
1 'polypeptide(L)'
;MAKRESFKLEKKADVVRTHRLTLKEKRQFINELPKIYQAQQFILENLIGKSRFFFYETGKQVKWLDVRFGKNNFMHLCGIKYQGGAKRFWEKAISNKLSMDFIEVKNDGSTFQKLKVITAIRELNKSKLELTSSGVFLKLHYDHLLRTRKDIMGIALTETDYHYTPLSLLNLQNQQGKFNNLGTKLFDVIAIVDMDLMTGEFTQLLPENAEDDYIHYIAREQGTFQKHKFGVGRTAVDRNFTYCGGRLNL
;
A
#
# COMPACT_ATOMS: atom_id res chain seq x y z
N MET A 1 23.16 28.68 22.67
CA MET A 1 21.84 28.19 23.11
C MET A 1 20.78 28.80 22.21
N ALA A 2 20.28 28.04 21.24
CA ALA A 2 19.09 28.40 20.47
C ALA A 2 18.24 27.13 20.38
N LYS A 3 17.11 27.13 21.09
CA LYS A 3 16.11 26.05 21.04
C LYS A 3 15.59 25.97 19.61
N ARG A 4 15.92 24.88 18.91
CA ARG A 4 15.16 24.46 17.73
C ARG A 4 13.77 24.06 18.24
N GLU A 5 12.85 25.01 18.20
CA GLU A 5 11.43 24.70 18.31
C GLU A 5 11.07 23.76 17.15
N SER A 6 10.78 22.53 17.53
CA SER A 6 10.27 21.49 16.65
C SER A 6 8.94 21.95 16.10
N PHE A 7 8.94 22.37 14.84
CA PHE A 7 7.76 22.63 14.04
C PHE A 7 7.03 21.29 13.83
N LYS A 8 6.29 20.84 14.83
CA LYS A 8 5.23 19.84 14.66
C LYS A 8 4.15 20.51 13.82
N LEU A 9 4.25 20.35 12.50
CA LEU A 9 3.09 20.45 11.63
C LEU A 9 2.08 19.39 12.10
N GLU A 10 1.18 19.81 12.98
CA GLU A 10 -0.07 19.09 13.17
C GLU A 10 -0.72 18.98 11.79
N LYS A 11 -0.71 17.77 11.21
CA LYS A 11 -1.53 17.43 10.06
C LYS A 11 -2.99 17.66 10.48
N LYS A 12 -3.52 18.87 10.26
CA LYS A 12 -4.97 19.08 10.23
C LYS A 12 -5.48 18.18 9.12
N ALA A 13 -6.06 17.04 9.50
CA ALA A 13 -6.77 16.19 8.58
C ALA A 13 -7.87 17.05 7.96
N ASP A 14 -7.78 17.32 6.66
CA ASP A 14 -8.92 17.81 5.90
C ASP A 14 -10.09 16.89 6.23
N VAL A 15 -11.09 17.42 6.95
CA VAL A 15 -12.27 16.64 7.34
C VAL A 15 -13.06 16.40 6.07
N VAL A 16 -12.77 15.29 5.41
CA VAL A 16 -13.52 14.86 4.22
C VAL A 16 -14.96 14.68 4.65
N ARG A 17 -15.84 15.55 4.16
CA ARG A 17 -17.27 15.50 4.48
C ARG A 17 -17.86 14.20 3.94
N THR A 18 -18.68 13.57 4.78
CA THR A 18 -19.38 12.33 4.46
C THR A 18 -20.88 12.51 4.62
N HIS A 19 -21.66 11.65 3.94
CA HIS A 19 -23.10 11.57 4.08
C HIS A 19 -23.57 10.12 4.06
N ARG A 20 -24.77 9.87 4.58
CA ARG A 20 -25.41 8.54 4.50
C ARG A 20 -25.82 8.27 3.05
N LEU A 21 -25.76 7.01 2.65
CA LEU A 21 -26.13 6.58 1.30
C LEU A 21 -27.55 7.04 0.93
N THR A 22 -27.67 7.76 -0.18
CA THR A 22 -28.95 8.02 -0.85
C THR A 22 -29.55 6.74 -1.43
N LEU A 23 -30.83 6.75 -1.85
CA LEU A 23 -31.47 5.57 -2.48
C LEU A 23 -30.75 5.11 -3.76
N LYS A 24 -30.17 6.03 -4.52
CA LYS A 24 -29.38 5.70 -5.72
C LYS A 24 -28.06 5.04 -5.33
N GLU A 25 -27.38 5.61 -4.34
CA GLU A 25 -26.10 5.10 -3.87
C GLU A 25 -26.24 3.76 -3.14
N LYS A 26 -27.34 3.52 -2.42
CA LYS A 26 -27.64 2.19 -1.85
C LYS A 26 -27.67 1.12 -2.94
N ARG A 27 -28.38 1.37 -4.04
CA ARG A 27 -28.43 0.46 -5.20
C ARG A 27 -27.05 0.24 -5.81
N GLN A 28 -26.29 1.32 -6.00
CA GLN A 28 -24.93 1.22 -6.51
C GLN A 28 -24.02 0.42 -5.55
N PHE A 29 -24.14 0.68 -4.25
CA PHE A 29 -23.33 0.05 -3.22
C PHE A 29 -23.59 -1.46 -3.11
N ILE A 30 -24.85 -1.89 -3.27
CA ILE A 30 -25.21 -3.33 -3.34
C ILE A 30 -24.41 -4.03 -4.45
N ASN A 31 -24.25 -3.40 -5.61
CA ASN A 31 -23.46 -3.97 -6.71
C ASN A 31 -21.94 -4.00 -6.42
N GLU A 32 -21.46 -3.16 -5.51
CA GLU A 32 -20.05 -3.11 -5.11
C GLU A 32 -19.73 -4.03 -3.92
N LEU A 33 -20.72 -4.49 -3.14
CA LEU A 33 -20.52 -5.37 -1.98
C LEU A 33 -19.70 -6.64 -2.29
N PRO A 34 -19.98 -7.40 -3.36
CA PRO A 34 -19.16 -8.57 -3.69
C PRO A 34 -17.69 -8.22 -3.92
N LYS A 35 -17.41 -7.05 -4.51
CA LYS A 35 -16.04 -6.57 -4.75
C LYS A 35 -15.32 -6.23 -3.46
N ILE A 36 -16.03 -5.61 -2.51
CA ILE A 36 -15.51 -5.32 -1.16
C ILE A 36 -15.12 -6.63 -0.47
N TYR A 37 -16.01 -7.63 -0.46
CA TYR A 37 -15.74 -8.92 0.18
C TYR A 37 -14.58 -9.68 -0.49
N GLN A 38 -14.54 -9.69 -1.82
CA GLN A 38 -13.46 -10.30 -2.60
C GLN A 38 -12.09 -9.67 -2.35
N ALA A 39 -12.05 -8.34 -2.17
CA ALA A 39 -10.82 -7.62 -1.84
C ALA A 39 -10.42 -7.83 -0.38
N GLN A 40 -11.39 -7.83 0.53
CA GLN A 40 -11.16 -8.12 1.95
C GLN A 40 -10.53 -9.50 2.13
N GLN A 41 -11.11 -10.52 1.50
CA GLN A 41 -10.62 -11.89 1.56
C GLN A 41 -9.19 -11.98 1.04
N PHE A 42 -8.92 -11.37 -0.13
CA PHE A 42 -7.57 -11.34 -0.68
C PHE A 42 -6.56 -10.70 0.29
N ILE A 43 -6.88 -9.53 0.86
CA ILE A 43 -5.99 -8.85 1.82
C ILE A 43 -5.76 -9.73 3.05
N LEU A 44 -6.82 -10.35 3.59
CA LEU A 44 -6.72 -11.23 4.76
C LEU A 44 -5.78 -12.41 4.52
N GLU A 45 -5.94 -13.10 3.39
CA GLU A 45 -5.17 -14.32 3.06
C GLU A 45 -3.72 -14.01 2.63
N ASN A 46 -3.52 -12.89 1.92
CA ASN A 46 -2.27 -12.65 1.21
C ASN A 46 -1.39 -11.59 1.87
N LEU A 47 -1.95 -10.66 2.65
CA LEU A 47 -1.24 -9.44 3.09
C LEU A 47 -1.25 -9.22 4.61
N ILE A 48 -2.31 -9.63 5.31
CA ILE A 48 -2.38 -9.49 6.78
C ILE A 48 -1.37 -10.44 7.43
N GLY A 49 -0.63 -9.92 8.41
CA GLY A 49 0.38 -10.71 9.12
C GLY A 49 1.69 -10.87 8.35
N LYS A 50 1.86 -10.16 7.22
CA LYS A 50 3.07 -10.23 6.40
C LYS A 50 3.73 -8.87 6.23
N SER A 51 5.03 -8.92 6.03
CA SER A 51 5.85 -7.82 5.50
C SER A 51 6.07 -8.08 4.02
N ARG A 52 5.59 -7.20 3.14
CA ARG A 52 5.79 -7.35 1.69
C ARG A 52 6.85 -6.40 1.19
N PHE A 53 7.93 -6.97 0.67
CA PHE A 53 9.05 -6.24 0.09
C PHE A 53 8.87 -6.10 -1.41
N PHE A 54 8.80 -4.87 -1.90
CA PHE A 54 8.78 -4.54 -3.33
C PHE A 54 10.14 -4.03 -3.76
N PHE A 55 10.86 -4.80 -4.57
CA PHE A 55 12.17 -4.42 -5.11
C PHE A 55 12.02 -3.65 -6.41
N TYR A 56 12.82 -2.61 -6.60
CA TYR A 56 12.76 -1.74 -7.77
C TYR A 56 14.14 -1.19 -8.16
N GLU A 57 14.33 -0.90 -9.44
CA GLU A 57 15.58 -0.35 -9.96
C GLU A 57 15.58 1.18 -10.02
N THR A 58 16.71 1.78 -9.65
CA THR A 58 17.00 3.20 -9.71
C THR A 58 18.36 3.41 -10.38
N GLY A 59 18.37 3.48 -11.71
CA GLY A 59 19.62 3.50 -12.48
C GLY A 59 20.35 2.17 -12.33
N LYS A 60 21.57 2.18 -11.79
CA LYS A 60 22.32 0.94 -11.52
C LYS A 60 21.99 0.32 -10.17
N GLN A 61 21.01 0.86 -9.43
CA GLN A 61 20.76 0.45 -8.05
C GLN A 61 19.45 -0.29 -7.84
N VAL A 62 19.47 -1.40 -7.12
CA VAL A 62 18.27 -2.08 -6.62
C VAL A 62 17.95 -1.56 -5.22
N LYS A 63 16.71 -1.14 -5.03
CA LYS A 63 16.14 -0.70 -3.75
C LYS A 63 14.92 -1.55 -3.41
N TRP A 64 14.38 -1.39 -2.22
CA TRP A 64 13.15 -2.06 -1.80
C TRP A 64 12.31 -1.23 -0.83
N LEU A 65 11.00 -1.46 -0.84
CA LEU A 65 10.05 -0.93 0.15
C LEU A 65 9.45 -2.08 0.99
N ASP A 66 9.50 -1.98 2.31
CA ASP A 66 8.71 -2.83 3.23
C ASP A 66 7.31 -2.23 3.34
N VAL A 67 6.29 -2.94 2.86
CA VAL A 67 4.89 -2.53 2.93
C VAL A 67 4.11 -3.49 3.81
N ARG A 68 3.37 -2.96 4.79
CA ARG A 68 2.52 -3.76 5.68
C ARG A 68 1.08 -3.29 5.66
N PHE A 69 0.18 -4.25 5.43
CA PHE A 69 -1.27 -4.01 5.45
C PHE A 69 -1.81 -4.26 6.86
N GLY A 70 -2.50 -3.26 7.40
CA GLY A 70 -3.30 -3.40 8.61
C GLY A 70 -4.78 -3.57 8.29
N LYS A 71 -5.50 -4.29 9.18
CA LYS A 71 -6.96 -4.47 9.10
C LYS A 71 -7.70 -3.12 9.03
N ASN A 72 -7.19 -2.12 9.74
CA ASN A 72 -7.77 -0.77 9.78
C ASN A 72 -7.59 0.01 8.46
N ASN A 73 -6.57 -0.31 7.66
CA ASN A 73 -6.35 0.36 6.36
C ASN A 73 -7.47 0.03 5.36
N PHE A 74 -8.12 -1.14 5.49
CA PHE A 74 -9.11 -1.61 4.52
C PHE A 74 -10.28 -0.64 4.32
N MET A 75 -10.79 -0.04 5.41
CA MET A 75 -11.85 0.97 5.34
C MET A 75 -11.43 2.18 4.48
N HIS A 76 -10.17 2.60 4.58
CA HIS A 76 -9.61 3.69 3.78
C HIS A 76 -9.41 3.31 2.30
N LEU A 77 -9.05 2.05 2.03
CA LEU A 77 -8.97 1.51 0.67
C LEU A 77 -10.35 1.50 -0.01
N CYS A 78 -11.42 1.15 0.72
CA CYS A 78 -12.79 1.24 0.22
C CYS A 78 -13.31 2.69 0.13
N GLY A 79 -12.66 3.65 0.78
CA GLY A 79 -13.10 5.04 0.81
C GLY A 79 -14.42 5.25 1.55
N ILE A 80 -14.73 4.39 2.52
CA ILE A 80 -15.97 4.40 3.28
C ILE A 80 -15.67 4.93 4.69
N LYS A 81 -16.66 5.56 5.32
CA LYS A 81 -16.68 5.74 6.77
C LYS A 81 -17.76 4.83 7.34
N TYR A 82 -17.40 4.00 8.31
CA TYR A 82 -18.31 3.05 8.93
C TYR A 82 -18.62 3.46 10.37
N GLN A 83 -19.90 3.52 10.72
CA GLN A 83 -20.32 3.77 12.09
C GLN A 83 -19.95 2.56 12.97
N GLY A 84 -19.03 2.78 13.90
CA GLY A 84 -18.36 1.74 14.69
C GLY A 84 -16.90 1.51 14.29
N GLY A 85 -16.37 2.28 13.34
CA GLY A 85 -14.94 2.38 13.05
C GLY A 85 -14.39 1.27 12.15
N ALA A 86 -13.11 1.40 11.80
CA ALA A 86 -12.42 0.54 10.84
C ALA A 86 -12.36 -0.94 11.28
N LYS A 87 -12.17 -1.19 12.58
CA LYS A 87 -12.15 -2.55 13.15
C LYS A 87 -13.48 -3.27 12.91
N ARG A 88 -14.60 -2.63 13.25
CA ARG A 88 -15.94 -3.21 13.04
C ARG A 88 -16.25 -3.38 11.56
N PHE A 89 -15.83 -2.43 10.72
CA PHE A 89 -15.96 -2.55 9.27
C PHE A 89 -15.25 -3.81 8.75
N TRP A 90 -14.00 -4.04 9.17
CA TRP A 90 -13.23 -5.23 8.81
C TRP A 90 -13.91 -6.53 9.24
N GLU A 91 -14.34 -6.63 10.50
CA GLU A 91 -15.01 -7.83 11.04
C GLU A 91 -16.34 -8.14 10.33
N LYS A 92 -17.12 -7.09 9.99
CA LYS A 92 -18.37 -7.23 9.25
C LYS A 92 -18.13 -7.59 7.79
N ALA A 93 -17.04 -7.11 7.19
CA ALA A 93 -16.64 -7.50 5.84
C ALA A 93 -16.24 -8.98 5.77
N ILE A 94 -15.47 -9.50 6.73
CA ILE A 94 -15.12 -10.94 6.83
C ILE A 94 -16.36 -11.82 6.84
N SER A 95 -17.37 -11.42 7.62
CA SER A 95 -18.58 -12.21 7.80
C SER A 95 -19.66 -11.94 6.75
N ASN A 96 -19.34 -11.16 5.70
CA ASN A 96 -20.27 -10.70 4.65
C ASN A 96 -21.54 -10.02 5.22
N LYS A 97 -21.42 -9.34 6.36
CA LYS A 97 -22.51 -8.73 7.15
C LYS A 97 -22.42 -7.20 7.20
N LEU A 98 -21.89 -6.55 6.17
CA LEU A 98 -21.91 -5.10 6.09
C LEU A 98 -23.35 -4.60 5.90
N SER A 99 -23.86 -3.88 6.91
CA SER A 99 -25.12 -3.13 6.77
C SER A 99 -24.85 -1.72 6.23
N MET A 100 -25.60 -1.36 5.19
CA MET A 100 -25.59 -0.04 4.56
C MET A 100 -26.03 1.08 5.49
N ASP A 101 -26.80 0.77 6.53
CA ASP A 101 -27.27 1.79 7.48
C ASP A 101 -26.13 2.38 8.30
N PHE A 102 -25.02 1.66 8.43
CA PHE A 102 -23.81 2.12 9.10
C PHE A 102 -22.77 2.72 8.14
N ILE A 103 -23.10 2.87 6.86
CA ILE A 103 -22.17 3.34 5.83
C ILE A 103 -22.40 4.82 5.52
N GLU A 104 -21.31 5.57 5.58
CA GLU A 104 -21.21 6.93 5.07
C GLU A 104 -20.21 6.95 3.91
N VAL A 105 -20.57 7.64 2.84
CA VAL A 105 -19.71 7.83 1.65
C VAL A 105 -19.23 9.26 1.58
N LYS A 106 -18.11 9.48 0.89
CA LYS A 106 -17.49 10.80 0.76
C LYS A 106 -18.25 11.67 -0.23
N ASN A 107 -18.42 12.95 0.09
CA ASN A 107 -19.15 13.90 -0.74
C ASN A 107 -18.44 14.21 -2.08
N ASP A 108 -17.14 13.94 -2.18
CA ASP A 108 -16.33 14.13 -3.38
C ASP A 108 -16.50 13.00 -4.42
N GLY A 109 -17.32 11.98 -4.13
CA GLY A 109 -17.55 10.83 -5.01
C GLY A 109 -16.40 9.82 -5.04
N SER A 110 -15.31 10.05 -4.31
CA SER A 110 -14.13 9.18 -4.33
C SER A 110 -14.39 7.78 -3.80
N THR A 111 -15.44 7.57 -2.99
CA THR A 111 -15.86 6.24 -2.52
C THR A 111 -16.15 5.32 -3.71
N PHE A 112 -17.07 5.69 -4.59
CA PHE A 112 -17.43 4.83 -5.72
C PHE A 112 -16.33 4.74 -6.77
N GLN A 113 -15.48 5.77 -6.90
CA GLN A 113 -14.28 5.68 -7.75
C GLN A 113 -13.33 4.58 -7.25
N LYS A 114 -13.09 4.49 -5.93
CA LYS A 114 -12.27 3.44 -5.32
C LYS A 114 -12.88 2.05 -5.47
N LEU A 115 -14.19 1.93 -5.19
CA LEU A 115 -14.89 0.64 -5.27
C LEU A 115 -14.87 0.04 -6.68
N LYS A 116 -14.88 0.87 -7.73
CA LYS A 116 -14.72 0.39 -9.12
C LYS A 116 -13.45 -0.43 -9.36
N VAL A 117 -12.38 -0.16 -8.63
CA VAL A 117 -11.06 -0.79 -8.83
C VAL A 117 -10.56 -1.57 -7.61
N ILE A 118 -11.37 -1.74 -6.56
CA ILE A 118 -10.94 -2.38 -5.31
C ILE A 118 -10.46 -3.83 -5.50
N THR A 119 -11.03 -4.57 -6.47
CA THR A 119 -10.62 -5.94 -6.80
C THR A 119 -9.27 -6.02 -7.50
N ALA A 120 -8.81 -4.93 -8.10
CA ALA A 120 -7.49 -4.89 -8.73
C ALA A 120 -6.35 -5.04 -7.71
N ILE A 121 -6.62 -4.93 -6.40
CA ILE A 121 -5.62 -5.18 -5.35
C ILE A 121 -4.94 -6.55 -5.47
N ARG A 122 -5.58 -7.51 -6.15
CA ARG A 122 -5.03 -8.83 -6.47
C ARG A 122 -3.80 -8.76 -7.38
N GLU A 123 -3.63 -7.67 -8.13
CA GLU A 123 -2.45 -7.42 -8.97
C GLU A 123 -1.17 -7.24 -8.14
N LEU A 124 -1.28 -7.00 -6.82
CA LEU A 124 -0.13 -6.97 -5.91
C LEU A 124 0.67 -8.29 -5.84
N ASN A 125 0.12 -9.39 -6.36
CA ASN A 125 0.82 -10.67 -6.48
C ASN A 125 1.33 -10.94 -7.91
N LYS A 126 0.84 -10.23 -8.94
CA LYS A 126 0.83 -10.76 -10.33
C LYS A 126 1.79 -10.09 -11.31
N SER A 127 2.75 -9.32 -10.82
CA SER A 127 3.89 -8.81 -11.58
C SER A 127 3.55 -7.97 -12.81
N LYS A 128 3.46 -6.66 -12.60
CA LYS A 128 3.65 -5.52 -13.53
C LYS A 128 3.24 -4.28 -12.76
N LEU A 129 4.01 -4.02 -11.70
CA LEU A 129 3.82 -2.89 -10.81
C LEU A 129 4.94 -1.88 -11.06
N GLU A 130 4.61 -0.63 -10.84
CA GLU A 130 5.57 0.47 -10.85
C GLU A 130 5.46 1.21 -9.53
N LEU A 131 6.58 1.74 -9.07
CA LEU A 131 6.66 2.64 -7.94
C LEU A 131 6.95 4.06 -8.43
N THR A 132 6.35 5.03 -7.77
CA THR A 132 6.70 6.43 -7.93
C THR A 132 7.54 6.91 -6.76
N SER A 133 8.31 7.99 -6.95
CA SER A 133 8.76 8.83 -5.83
C SER A 133 7.56 9.47 -5.10
N SER A 134 7.84 10.17 -4.00
CA SER A 134 6.84 10.98 -3.29
C SER A 134 6.18 12.00 -4.21
N GLY A 135 4.94 12.34 -3.89
CA GLY A 135 4.14 13.22 -4.73
C GLY A 135 2.79 13.58 -4.14
N VAL A 136 2.00 14.30 -4.94
CA VAL A 136 0.65 14.73 -4.60
C VAL A 136 -0.29 14.35 -5.72
N PHE A 137 -1.37 13.64 -5.39
CA PHE A 137 -2.43 13.31 -6.36
C PHE A 137 -3.80 13.47 -5.74
N LEU A 138 -4.70 14.21 -6.41
CA LEU A 138 -6.04 14.52 -5.88
C LEU A 138 -6.00 15.08 -4.44
N LYS A 139 -5.03 15.96 -4.15
CA LYS A 139 -4.75 16.54 -2.82
C LYS A 139 -4.26 15.55 -1.76
N LEU A 140 -3.98 14.30 -2.14
CA LEU A 140 -3.37 13.31 -1.27
C LEU A 140 -1.84 13.36 -1.43
N HIS A 141 -1.15 13.72 -0.36
CA HIS A 141 0.30 13.56 -0.25
C HIS A 141 0.63 12.09 0.06
N TYR A 142 1.62 11.55 -0.62
CA TYR A 142 2.10 10.18 -0.42
C TYR A 142 3.62 10.11 -0.57
N ASP A 143 4.23 9.14 0.10
CA ASP A 143 5.68 8.92 0.08
C ASP A 143 6.07 8.04 -1.12
N HIS A 144 5.23 7.07 -1.44
CA HIS A 144 5.30 6.31 -2.69
C HIS A 144 3.89 6.00 -3.21
N LEU A 145 3.76 5.84 -4.53
CA LEU A 145 2.58 5.25 -5.14
C LEU A 145 2.97 3.92 -5.78
N LEU A 146 2.41 2.83 -5.27
CA LEU A 146 2.50 1.51 -5.89
C LEU A 146 1.34 1.34 -6.87
N ARG A 147 1.60 1.34 -8.17
CA ARG A 147 0.58 1.33 -9.21
C ARG A 147 0.70 0.12 -10.13
N THR A 148 -0.39 -0.23 -10.78
CA THR A 148 -0.33 -1.14 -11.93
C THR A 148 0.16 -0.38 -13.15
N ARG A 149 1.03 -1.00 -13.96
CA ARG A 149 1.56 -0.41 -15.20
C ARG A 149 0.49 -0.05 -16.24
N LYS A 150 -0.68 -0.69 -16.15
CA LYS A 150 -1.85 -0.40 -17.01
C LYS A 150 -2.71 0.76 -16.50
N ASP A 151 -2.30 1.45 -15.43
CA ASP A 151 -3.02 2.57 -14.84
C ASP A 151 -4.46 2.24 -14.46
N ILE A 152 -4.65 1.04 -13.90
CA ILE A 152 -5.96 0.63 -13.37
C ILE A 152 -6.10 1.14 -11.94
N MET A 153 -5.08 0.93 -11.11
CA MET A 153 -5.10 1.30 -9.69
C MET A 153 -3.74 1.80 -9.23
N GLY A 154 -3.76 2.58 -8.16
CA GLY A 154 -2.58 2.92 -7.37
C GLY A 154 -2.88 2.84 -5.88
N ILE A 155 -1.92 2.36 -5.09
CA ILE A 155 -1.98 2.38 -3.63
C ILE A 155 -0.99 3.43 -3.16
N ALA A 156 -1.53 4.55 -2.67
CA ALA A 156 -0.74 5.56 -2.01
C ALA A 156 -0.22 4.98 -0.70
N LEU A 157 1.09 5.06 -0.49
CA LEU A 157 1.80 4.59 0.67
C LEU A 157 2.28 5.78 1.50
N THR A 158 2.29 5.61 2.81
CA THR A 158 2.93 6.56 3.71
C THR A 158 3.92 5.86 4.63
N GLU A 159 5.04 6.51 4.88
CA GLU A 159 6.10 6.03 5.74
C GLU A 159 5.65 6.08 7.21
N THR A 160 6.04 5.04 7.94
CA THR A 160 6.05 4.98 9.40
C THR A 160 7.48 4.79 9.86
N ASP A 161 7.74 4.77 11.16
CA ASP A 161 9.11 4.63 11.69
C ASP A 161 9.90 3.39 11.18
N TYR A 162 9.20 2.36 10.66
CA TYR A 162 9.84 1.09 10.29
C TYR A 162 9.42 0.52 8.92
N HIS A 163 8.31 0.97 8.35
CA HIS A 163 7.73 0.40 7.13
C HIS A 163 6.73 1.38 6.49
N TYR A 164 6.28 1.09 5.28
CA TYR A 164 5.20 1.80 4.61
C TYR A 164 3.85 1.14 4.88
N THR A 165 2.83 1.97 5.07
CA THR A 165 1.44 1.50 5.22
C THR A 165 0.54 2.06 4.11
N PRO A 166 -0.45 1.27 3.62
CA PRO A 166 -1.43 1.77 2.67
C PRO A 166 -2.26 2.92 3.25
N LEU A 167 -2.17 4.08 2.60
CA LEU A 167 -2.92 5.28 2.95
C LEU A 167 -4.25 5.35 2.20
N SER A 168 -4.24 5.04 0.90
CA SER A 168 -5.44 5.14 0.06
C SER A 168 -5.31 4.31 -1.22
N LEU A 169 -6.41 3.71 -1.65
CA LEU A 169 -6.57 3.24 -3.02
C LEU A 169 -6.93 4.42 -3.93
N LEU A 170 -6.37 4.45 -5.12
CA LEU A 170 -6.62 5.44 -6.16
C LEU A 170 -7.08 4.72 -7.43
N ASN A 171 -8.12 5.25 -8.06
CA ASN A 171 -8.53 4.82 -9.39
C ASN A 171 -7.75 5.64 -10.42
N LEU A 172 -6.89 4.95 -11.17
CA LEU A 172 -6.05 5.58 -12.19
C LEU A 172 -6.69 5.52 -13.58
N GLN A 173 -7.77 4.76 -13.74
CA GLN A 173 -8.50 4.67 -15.00
C GLN A 173 -9.01 6.06 -15.39
N ASN A 174 -8.81 6.42 -16.66
CA ASN A 174 -9.18 7.72 -17.21
C ASN A 174 -8.48 8.93 -16.53
N GLN A 175 -7.36 8.69 -15.82
CA GLN A 175 -6.45 9.73 -15.32
C GLN A 175 -5.15 9.78 -16.13
N GLN A 176 -5.14 9.15 -17.32
CA GLN A 176 -4.01 9.11 -18.25
C GLN A 176 -3.50 10.53 -18.52
N GLY A 177 -2.18 10.72 -18.42
CA GLY A 177 -1.53 12.02 -18.54
C GLY A 177 -1.41 12.83 -17.25
N LYS A 178 -2.35 12.73 -16.29
CA LYS A 178 -2.26 13.54 -15.04
C LYS A 178 -1.12 13.14 -14.12
N PHE A 179 -0.72 11.87 -14.14
CA PHE A 179 0.42 11.36 -13.38
C PHE A 179 1.77 11.62 -14.05
N ASN A 180 1.81 11.51 -15.38
CA ASN A 180 3.06 11.59 -16.16
C ASN A 180 3.47 13.04 -16.46
N ASN A 181 2.54 14.00 -16.39
CA ASN A 181 2.80 15.42 -16.66
C ASN A 181 3.56 16.15 -15.53
N LEU A 182 3.89 15.47 -14.42
CA LEU A 182 4.54 16.08 -13.25
C LEU A 182 6.03 15.70 -13.10
N GLY A 183 6.64 15.02 -14.07
CA GLY A 183 8.04 14.60 -13.99
C GLY A 183 8.30 13.53 -12.91
N THR A 184 7.24 12.88 -12.42
CA THR A 184 7.33 11.81 -11.43
C THR A 184 8.06 10.61 -12.05
N LYS A 185 9.22 10.27 -11.49
CA LYS A 185 9.97 9.08 -11.93
C LYS A 185 9.18 7.82 -11.59
N LEU A 186 9.12 6.92 -12.57
CA LEU A 186 8.55 5.58 -12.42
C LEU A 186 9.70 4.57 -12.33
N PHE A 187 9.57 3.62 -11.42
CA PHE A 187 10.50 2.54 -11.21
C PHE A 187 9.78 1.22 -11.33
N ASP A 188 10.24 0.36 -12.23
CA ASP A 188 9.66 -0.98 -12.39
C ASP A 188 9.93 -1.81 -11.13
N VAL A 189 8.88 -2.49 -10.64
CA VAL A 189 9.02 -3.49 -9.59
C VAL A 189 9.55 -4.78 -10.23
N ILE A 190 10.76 -5.17 -9.83
CA ILE A 190 11.49 -6.31 -10.40
C ILE A 190 11.30 -7.60 -9.58
N ALA A 191 11.03 -7.47 -8.28
CA ALA A 191 10.80 -8.61 -7.40
C ALA A 191 9.84 -8.27 -6.25
N ILE A 192 9.16 -9.30 -5.76
CA ILE A 192 8.22 -9.23 -4.64
C ILE A 192 8.51 -10.39 -3.71
N VAL A 193 8.80 -10.10 -2.45
CA VAL A 193 9.06 -11.09 -1.40
C VAL A 193 8.17 -10.82 -0.21
N ASP A 194 7.51 -11.85 0.31
CA ASP A 194 6.80 -11.81 1.58
C ASP A 194 7.68 -12.36 2.70
N MET A 195 7.55 -11.80 3.89
CA MET A 195 7.98 -12.41 5.15
C MET A 195 6.77 -12.55 6.05
N ASP A 196 6.49 -13.76 6.52
CA ASP A 196 5.49 -13.99 7.56
C ASP A 196 6.00 -13.37 8.88
N LEU A 197 5.20 -12.49 9.49
CA LEU A 197 5.62 -11.77 10.70
C LEU A 197 5.63 -12.64 11.95
N MET A 198 4.97 -13.81 11.92
CA MET A 198 4.90 -14.73 13.03
C MET A 198 6.05 -15.74 12.98
N THR A 199 6.26 -16.38 11.81
CA THR A 199 7.29 -17.42 11.65
C THR A 199 8.65 -16.86 11.22
N GLY A 200 8.67 -15.69 10.58
CA GLY A 200 9.86 -15.13 9.95
C GLY A 200 10.21 -15.79 8.62
N GLU A 201 9.38 -16.71 8.13
CA GLU A 201 9.61 -17.40 6.85
C GLU A 201 9.40 -16.45 5.68
N PHE A 202 10.28 -16.57 4.68
CA PHE A 202 10.23 -15.78 3.46
C PHE A 202 9.61 -16.59 2.32
N THR A 203 8.88 -15.91 1.44
CA THR A 203 8.31 -16.49 0.23
C THR A 203 8.45 -15.50 -0.92
N GLN A 204 9.06 -15.92 -2.02
CA GLN A 204 9.18 -15.07 -3.21
C GLN A 204 7.95 -15.24 -4.09
N LEU A 205 7.29 -14.12 -4.41
CA LEU A 205 6.13 -14.07 -5.29
C LEU A 205 6.51 -13.67 -6.72
N LEU A 206 7.58 -12.89 -6.88
CA LEU A 206 8.11 -12.48 -8.17
C LEU A 206 9.64 -12.35 -8.11
N PRO A 207 10.37 -12.89 -9.10
CA PRO A 207 9.95 -13.99 -9.98
C PRO A 207 9.58 -15.25 -9.18
N GLU A 208 8.56 -16.00 -9.63
CA GLU A 208 8.08 -17.21 -8.94
C GLU A 208 9.16 -18.29 -8.80
N ASN A 209 10.16 -18.30 -9.71
CA ASN A 209 11.24 -19.29 -9.76
C ASN A 209 12.64 -18.65 -9.75
N ALA A 210 12.90 -17.65 -8.90
CA ALA A 210 14.29 -17.27 -8.68
C ALA A 210 14.92 -18.19 -7.62
N GLU A 211 16.14 -18.63 -7.86
CA GLU A 211 16.93 -19.48 -6.96
C GLU A 211 17.42 -18.71 -5.70
N ASP A 212 16.54 -17.99 -5.01
CA ASP A 212 16.76 -17.36 -3.69
C ASP A 212 17.49 -16.00 -3.60
N ASP A 213 17.88 -15.36 -4.71
CA ASP A 213 18.64 -14.09 -4.68
C ASP A 213 18.00 -12.98 -3.82
N TYR A 214 16.70 -12.71 -3.99
CA TYR A 214 16.02 -11.62 -3.27
C TYR A 214 15.67 -12.00 -1.82
N ILE A 215 15.34 -13.27 -1.57
CA ILE A 215 15.06 -13.80 -0.23
C ILE A 215 16.32 -13.72 0.64
N HIS A 216 17.45 -14.26 0.15
CA HIS A 216 18.69 -14.25 0.91
C HIS A 216 19.17 -12.84 1.22
N TYR A 217 19.06 -11.93 0.25
CA TYR A 217 19.38 -10.53 0.46
C TYR A 217 18.54 -9.90 1.58
N ILE A 218 17.21 -10.03 1.52
CA ILE A 218 16.35 -9.38 2.52
C ILE A 218 16.50 -10.04 3.90
N ALA A 219 16.67 -11.36 3.97
CA ALA A 219 16.90 -12.08 5.21
C ALA A 219 18.18 -11.58 5.91
N ARG A 220 19.26 -11.36 5.14
CA ARG A 220 20.51 -10.79 5.65
C ARG A 220 20.31 -9.36 6.18
N GLU A 221 19.62 -8.51 5.43
CA GLU A 221 19.34 -7.10 5.81
C GLU A 221 18.44 -6.98 7.05
N GLN A 222 17.50 -7.91 7.23
CA GLN A 222 16.67 -7.99 8.43
C GLN A 222 17.47 -8.50 9.64
N GLY A 223 18.34 -9.50 9.44
CA GLY A 223 19.22 -10.03 10.49
C GLY A 223 20.26 -9.01 10.99
N THR A 224 20.86 -8.21 10.09
CA THR A 224 21.73 -7.09 10.49
C THR A 224 20.95 -5.99 11.20
N PHE A 225 19.72 -5.69 10.77
CA PHE A 225 18.87 -4.72 11.45
C PHE A 225 18.49 -5.13 12.89
N GLN A 226 18.14 -6.40 13.11
CA GLN A 226 17.87 -6.89 14.47
C GLN A 226 19.10 -6.80 15.38
N LYS A 227 20.31 -7.05 14.85
CA LYS A 227 21.57 -6.87 15.60
C LYS A 227 21.86 -5.40 15.94
N HIS A 228 21.56 -4.47 15.03
CA HIS A 228 21.79 -3.03 15.26
C HIS A 228 20.69 -2.34 16.09
N LYS A 229 19.52 -2.95 16.28
CA LYS A 229 18.46 -2.41 17.16
C LYS A 229 18.89 -2.25 18.62
N PHE A 230 19.95 -2.94 19.05
CA PHE A 230 20.56 -2.81 20.37
C PHE A 230 21.59 -1.65 20.47
N GLY A 231 21.78 -0.84 19.42
CA GLY A 231 22.70 0.29 19.43
C GLY A 231 22.25 1.45 18.54
N VAL A 232 21.59 2.43 19.15
CA VAL A 232 21.35 3.81 18.67
C VAL A 232 20.43 3.96 17.44
N GLY A 233 19.41 4.82 17.60
CA GLY A 233 18.33 5.04 16.64
C GLY A 233 18.78 5.38 15.22
N ARG A 234 18.26 4.63 14.26
CA ARG A 234 18.26 4.96 12.83
C ARG A 234 16.90 4.65 12.23
N THR A 235 16.36 5.60 11.49
CA THR A 235 15.16 5.47 10.64
C THR A 235 15.53 4.67 9.38
N ALA A 236 14.86 3.52 9.18
CA ALA A 236 14.65 2.95 7.84
C ALA A 236 13.59 3.87 7.15
N VAL A 237 13.46 4.06 5.84
CA VAL A 237 12.92 3.04 4.93
C VAL A 237 13.30 3.27 3.44
N ASP A 238 14.54 3.62 3.11
CA ASP A 238 15.00 3.61 1.72
C ASP A 238 16.50 3.24 1.65
N ARG A 239 16.82 1.99 1.28
CA ARG A 239 18.21 1.50 1.21
C ARG A 239 18.65 1.31 -0.24
N ASN A 240 19.86 1.76 -0.55
CA ASN A 240 20.48 1.75 -1.88
C ASN A 240 21.45 0.57 -2.04
N PHE A 241 21.47 -0.09 -3.20
CA PHE A 241 22.56 -1.00 -3.61
C PHE A 241 22.81 -0.91 -5.11
N THR A 242 24.05 -0.98 -5.61
CA THR A 242 24.38 -1.01 -7.06
C THR A 242 24.47 -2.44 -7.61
N TYR A 243 23.55 -2.86 -8.47
CA TYR A 243 23.60 -4.14 -9.17
C TYR A 243 24.61 -4.07 -10.33
N CYS A 244 25.75 -4.72 -10.15
CA CYS A 244 26.68 -5.03 -11.24
C CYS A 244 26.32 -6.44 -11.73
N GLY A 245 25.68 -6.53 -12.90
CA GLY A 245 25.18 -7.79 -13.44
C GLY A 245 26.24 -8.89 -13.55
N GLY A 246 25.82 -10.11 -13.22
CA GLY A 246 26.60 -11.33 -13.37
C GLY A 246 26.84 -12.00 -12.01
N ARG A 247 26.24 -13.20 -11.82
CA ARG A 247 26.47 -14.20 -10.75
C ARG A 247 27.03 -13.65 -9.44
N LEU A 248 26.19 -13.69 -8.40
CA LEU A 248 26.65 -13.76 -7.02
C LEU A 248 27.63 -14.94 -6.90
N ASN A 249 28.94 -14.64 -6.88
CA ASN A 249 29.90 -15.61 -6.37
C ASN A 249 29.74 -15.61 -4.84
N LEU A 250 29.48 -16.81 -4.32
CA LEU A 250 29.40 -17.18 -2.90
C LEU A 250 30.56 -16.61 -2.08
#